data_AF-A0A3D4CII6-F1
#
_entry.id   AF-A0A3D4CII6-F1
#
_cell.length_a   1.000
_cell.length_b   1.000
_cell.length_c   1.000
_cell.angle_alpha   90.00
_cell.angle_beta   90.00
_cell.angle_gamma   90.00
#
_symmetry.space_group_name_H-M   'P 1'
#
loop_
_entity.id
_entity.type
_entity.pdbx_description
1 polymer ?
#
loop_
_entity_poly.entity_id
_entity_poly.type
_entity_poly.pdbx_seq_one_letter_code
_entity_poly.pdbx_strand_id
1 'polypeptide(L)'
;MKNIIFTLLFASLNFISFNKVNAQCNASHSNDKILLIGDSWAFFMFTYTSHNKALEQYGLSDLNLYSNLNLSINGAETHTFLEPAKKQEVVDAIQNNPSIEFVHISLGGNDMLGDWNVSMTSQQTDSMLTDALLRLDSIVQYILQTNPNLEIFISAYDYPNFGETATNPLHPFYDTWQSMG
;
A
#
# COMPACT_ATOMS: atom_id res chain seq x y z
N MET A 1 0.90 76.74 -12.20
CA MET A 1 1.68 75.57 -12.70
C MET A 1 2.29 74.75 -11.56
N LYS A 2 1.50 74.32 -10.56
CA LYS A 2 1.97 73.43 -9.48
C LYS A 2 1.00 72.29 -9.14
N ASN A 3 -0.22 72.31 -9.71
CA ASN A 3 -1.27 71.35 -9.36
C ASN A 3 -1.59 70.33 -10.47
N ILE A 4 -0.79 70.27 -11.55
CA ILE A 4 -0.99 69.31 -12.65
C ILE A 4 -0.03 68.11 -12.51
N ILE A 5 1.07 68.26 -11.76
CA ILE A 5 2.09 67.20 -11.62
C ILE A 5 1.65 66.12 -10.62
N PHE A 6 0.79 66.44 -9.65
CA PHE A 6 0.35 65.47 -8.64
C PHE A 6 -0.69 64.46 -9.14
N THR A 7 -1.45 64.80 -10.19
CA THR A 7 -2.49 63.91 -10.75
C THR A 7 -1.91 62.87 -11.71
N LEU A 8 -0.72 63.11 -12.27
CA LEU A 8 -0.07 62.16 -13.19
C LEU A 8 0.73 61.06 -12.47
N LEU A 9 1.06 61.23 -11.17
CA LEU A 9 1.78 60.21 -10.41
C LEU A 9 0.86 59.12 -9.80
N PHE A 10 -0.45 59.36 -9.71
CA PHE A 10 -1.41 58.38 -9.18
C PHE A 10 -2.08 57.52 -10.26
N ALA A 11 -1.93 57.87 -11.53
CA ALA A 11 -2.54 57.15 -12.65
C ALA A 11 -1.66 56.01 -13.22
N SER A 12 -0.38 55.90 -12.80
CA SER A 12 0.57 54.91 -13.34
C SER A 12 0.72 53.64 -12.49
N LEU A 13 -0.01 53.49 -11.38
CA LEU A 13 0.10 52.34 -10.47
C LEU A 13 -0.99 51.26 -10.64
N ASN A 14 -1.84 51.35 -11.66
CA ASN A 14 -2.93 50.38 -11.91
C ASN A 14 -2.70 49.47 -13.13
N PHE A 15 -1.44 49.12 -13.42
CA PHE A 15 -1.10 48.08 -14.40
C PHE A 15 -0.28 46.94 -13.79
N ILE A 16 -0.53 46.61 -12.52
CA ILE A 16 -0.22 45.27 -12.04
C ILE A 16 -1.37 44.39 -12.50
N SER A 17 -1.31 43.99 -13.77
CA SER A 17 -2.00 42.80 -14.24
C SER A 17 -1.62 41.69 -13.27
N PHE A 18 -2.58 41.24 -12.47
CA PHE A 18 -2.50 39.94 -11.83
C PHE A 18 -2.40 38.93 -12.97
N ASN A 19 -1.20 38.68 -13.45
CA ASN A 19 -0.88 37.39 -14.03
C ASN A 19 -1.27 36.43 -12.92
N LYS A 20 -2.41 35.75 -13.10
CA LYS A 20 -2.62 34.47 -12.45
C LYS A 20 -1.41 33.67 -12.85
N VAL A 21 -0.40 33.63 -11.99
CA VAL A 21 0.59 32.58 -11.99
C VAL A 21 -0.25 31.35 -11.68
N ASN A 22 -0.86 30.78 -12.71
CA ASN A 22 -1.25 29.39 -12.67
C ASN A 22 0.07 28.72 -12.38
N ALA A 23 0.28 28.30 -11.12
CA ALA A 23 1.33 27.37 -10.82
C ALA A 23 1.11 26.23 -11.82
N GLN A 24 1.97 26.16 -12.83
CA GLN A 24 2.07 25.01 -13.71
C GLN A 24 2.74 23.92 -12.88
N CYS A 25 2.07 23.47 -11.83
CA CYS A 25 2.26 22.12 -11.36
C CYS A 25 1.68 21.27 -12.48
N ASN A 26 2.56 20.71 -13.31
CA ASN A 26 2.20 19.56 -14.11
C ASN A 26 1.66 18.52 -13.13
N ALA A 27 0.34 18.41 -13.02
CA ALA A 27 -0.35 17.36 -12.26
C ALA A 27 -0.20 16.02 -13.02
N SER A 28 1.05 15.63 -13.27
CA SER A 28 1.40 14.41 -13.98
C SER A 28 2.00 13.35 -13.05
N HIS A 29 2.12 13.66 -11.76
CA HIS A 29 2.28 12.63 -10.74
C HIS A 29 0.88 12.31 -10.22
N SER A 30 0.48 11.04 -10.20
CA SER A 30 -0.70 10.67 -9.44
C SER A 30 -0.48 11.16 -8.00
N ASN A 31 -1.52 11.69 -7.35
CA ASN A 31 -1.43 12.09 -5.94
C ASN A 31 -1.46 10.86 -5.02
N ASP A 32 -0.90 9.74 -5.48
CA ASP A 32 -0.86 8.53 -4.69
C ASP A 32 0.22 8.68 -3.64
N LYS A 33 -0.18 8.49 -2.38
CA LYS A 33 0.66 8.59 -1.20
C LYS A 33 1.01 7.22 -0.62
N ILE A 34 0.23 6.20 -0.96
CA ILE A 34 0.33 4.86 -0.37
C ILE A 34 0.57 3.84 -1.49
N LEU A 35 1.69 3.14 -1.44
CA LEU A 35 1.92 1.93 -2.25
C LEU A 35 1.36 0.73 -1.51
N LEU A 36 0.45 -0.02 -2.13
CA LEU A 36 -0.03 -1.27 -1.57
C LEU A 36 0.61 -2.46 -2.28
N ILE A 37 1.26 -3.32 -1.49
CA ILE A 37 1.76 -4.62 -1.94
C ILE A 37 1.22 -5.75 -1.06
N GLY A 38 1.10 -6.94 -1.61
CA GLY A 38 0.72 -8.09 -0.81
C GLY A 38 -0.03 -9.19 -1.54
N ASP A 39 -0.76 -9.95 -0.74
CA ASP A 39 -1.51 -11.12 -1.17
C ASP A 39 -2.97 -10.81 -1.60
N SER A 40 -3.88 -11.78 -1.42
CA SER A 40 -5.30 -11.62 -1.70
C SER A 40 -5.98 -10.49 -0.92
N TRP A 41 -5.52 -10.18 0.30
CA TRP A 41 -6.09 -9.08 1.08
C TRP A 41 -5.69 -7.72 0.50
N ALA A 42 -4.45 -7.59 0.02
CA ALA A 42 -4.04 -6.44 -0.78
C ALA A 42 -4.87 -6.35 -2.07
N PHE A 43 -5.07 -7.48 -2.74
CA PHE A 43 -5.87 -7.54 -3.97
C PHE A 43 -7.31 -7.06 -3.75
N PHE A 44 -7.95 -7.45 -2.64
CA PHE A 44 -9.29 -6.97 -2.30
C PHE A 44 -9.30 -5.47 -1.98
N MET A 45 -8.34 -4.96 -1.22
CA MET A 45 -8.24 -3.53 -0.93
C MET A 45 -8.09 -2.69 -2.20
N PHE A 46 -7.23 -3.15 -3.11
CA PHE A 46 -7.03 -2.55 -4.42
C PHE A 46 -8.32 -2.62 -5.27
N THR A 47 -8.86 -3.82 -5.48
CA THR A 47 -9.98 -4.05 -6.41
C THR A 47 -11.28 -3.37 -5.95
N TYR A 48 -11.56 -3.37 -4.65
CA TYR A 48 -12.77 -2.77 -4.11
C TYR A 48 -12.59 -1.30 -3.71
N THR A 49 -11.39 -0.75 -3.91
CA THR A 49 -10.99 0.61 -3.50
C THR A 49 -11.34 0.90 -2.04
N SER A 50 -11.33 -0.12 -1.18
CA SER A 50 -11.84 -0.02 0.19
C SER A 50 -10.99 0.92 1.04
N HIS A 51 -9.68 0.93 0.81
CA HIS A 51 -8.76 1.83 1.50
C HIS A 51 -9.03 3.30 1.16
N ASN A 52 -9.18 3.64 -0.13
CA ASN A 52 -9.49 5.01 -0.56
C ASN A 52 -10.85 5.48 -0.01
N LYS A 53 -11.87 4.61 0.00
CA LYS A 53 -13.18 4.91 0.60
C LYS A 53 -13.09 5.16 2.10
N ALA A 54 -12.29 4.35 2.82
CA ALA A 54 -12.07 4.55 4.24
C ALA A 54 -11.37 5.89 4.51
N LEU A 55 -10.31 6.21 3.76
CA LEU A 55 -9.59 7.47 3.91
C LEU A 55 -10.49 8.68 3.60
N GLU A 56 -11.29 8.61 2.54
CA GLU A 56 -12.28 9.64 2.22
C GLU A 56 -13.29 9.85 3.37
N GLN A 57 -13.80 8.77 3.95
CA GLN A 57 -14.72 8.83 5.09
C GLN A 57 -14.13 9.58 6.30
N TYR A 58 -12.81 9.53 6.49
CA TYR A 58 -12.11 10.25 7.56
C TYR A 58 -11.52 11.60 7.12
N GLY A 59 -11.85 12.09 5.93
CA GLY A 59 -11.39 13.39 5.41
C GLY A 59 -9.93 13.40 4.93
N LEU A 60 -9.38 12.23 4.59
CA LEU A 60 -8.00 12.01 4.11
C LEU A 60 -7.97 11.64 2.61
N SER A 61 -8.87 12.22 1.80
CA SER A 61 -9.01 11.91 0.37
C SER A 61 -7.79 12.28 -0.49
N ASP A 62 -6.84 13.01 0.08
CA ASP A 62 -5.56 13.33 -0.54
C ASP A 62 -4.52 12.19 -0.43
N LEU A 63 -4.74 11.19 0.41
CA LEU A 63 -3.87 10.03 0.59
C LEU A 63 -4.27 8.86 -0.31
N ASN A 64 -4.14 9.00 -1.63
CA ASN A 64 -4.60 7.95 -2.55
C ASN A 64 -3.67 6.72 -2.55
N LEU A 65 -4.26 5.54 -2.74
CA LEU A 65 -3.55 4.27 -2.84
C LEU A 65 -3.22 3.91 -4.30
N TYR A 66 -1.96 3.57 -4.53
CA TYR A 66 -1.46 2.98 -5.76
C TYR A 66 -1.20 1.47 -5.58
N SER A 67 -1.71 0.68 -6.52
CA SER A 67 -1.39 -0.74 -6.68
C SER A 67 -1.78 -1.21 -8.09
N ASN A 68 -1.43 -2.46 -8.41
CA ASN A 68 -1.86 -3.17 -9.61
C ASN A 68 -1.82 -4.69 -9.38
N LEU A 69 -2.21 -5.47 -10.39
CA LEU A 69 -2.29 -6.94 -10.31
C LEU A 69 -0.94 -7.65 -10.10
N ASN A 70 0.17 -6.96 -10.33
CA ASN A 70 1.51 -7.48 -10.07
C ASN A 70 2.01 -7.12 -8.66
N LEU A 71 1.43 -6.11 -8.02
CA LEU A 71 1.77 -5.67 -6.67
C LEU A 71 0.84 -6.27 -5.62
N SER A 72 -0.40 -6.60 -5.98
CA SER A 72 -1.39 -7.24 -5.13
C SER A 72 -1.85 -8.55 -5.76
N ILE A 73 -1.28 -9.67 -5.28
CA ILE A 73 -1.30 -10.97 -5.96
C ILE A 73 -2.02 -11.99 -5.08
N ASN A 74 -3.15 -12.53 -5.54
CA ASN A 74 -3.85 -13.58 -4.80
C ASN A 74 -2.93 -14.78 -4.52
N GLY A 75 -2.87 -15.21 -3.26
CA GLY A 75 -2.09 -16.36 -2.83
C GLY A 75 -0.58 -16.12 -2.70
N ALA A 76 -0.09 -14.88 -2.87
CA ALA A 76 1.34 -14.61 -2.72
C ALA A 76 1.81 -14.85 -1.27
N GLU A 77 3.03 -15.37 -1.17
CA GLU A 77 3.78 -15.56 0.06
C GLU A 77 4.91 -14.55 0.15
N THR A 78 5.56 -14.44 1.31
CA THR A 78 6.71 -13.53 1.48
C THR A 78 7.85 -13.84 0.50
N HIS A 79 8.06 -15.10 0.11
CA HIS A 79 9.12 -15.43 -0.85
C HIS A 79 8.85 -14.85 -2.26
N THR A 80 7.58 -14.67 -2.65
CA THR A 80 7.21 -14.10 -3.97
C THR A 80 7.82 -12.72 -4.16
N PHE A 81 7.79 -11.89 -3.11
CA PHE A 81 8.32 -10.52 -3.15
C PHE A 81 9.85 -10.43 -2.98
N LEU A 82 10.53 -11.56 -2.85
CA LEU A 82 11.99 -11.65 -2.87
C LEU A 82 12.53 -12.14 -4.22
N GLU A 83 11.68 -12.65 -5.11
CA GLU A 83 12.07 -13.01 -6.46
C GLU A 83 12.59 -11.78 -7.21
N PRO A 84 13.67 -11.91 -8.02
CA PRO A 84 14.29 -10.76 -8.67
C PRO A 84 13.32 -9.90 -9.50
N ALA A 85 12.43 -10.54 -10.25
CA ALA A 85 11.44 -9.84 -11.06
C ALA A 85 10.43 -9.06 -10.19
N LYS A 86 9.93 -9.69 -9.11
CA LYS A 86 8.96 -9.04 -8.22
C LYS A 86 9.58 -7.89 -7.44
N LYS A 87 10.81 -8.08 -6.95
CA LYS A 87 11.58 -7.01 -6.31
C LYS A 87 11.72 -5.81 -7.25
N GLN A 88 12.05 -6.05 -8.52
CA GLN A 88 12.18 -4.97 -9.50
C GLN A 88 10.85 -4.23 -9.72
N GLU A 89 9.72 -4.93 -9.77
CA GLU A 89 8.41 -4.28 -9.91
C GLU A 89 8.05 -3.37 -8.72
N VAL A 90 8.40 -3.77 -7.50
CA VAL A 90 8.22 -2.91 -6.31
C VAL A 90 9.14 -1.69 -6.37
N VAL A 91 10.40 -1.88 -6.77
CA VAL A 91 11.36 -0.78 -6.97
C VAL A 91 10.85 0.21 -8.01
N ASP A 92 10.39 -0.29 -9.16
CA ASP A 92 9.85 0.52 -10.25
C ASP A 92 8.59 1.27 -9.81
N ALA A 93 7.72 0.64 -9.00
CA ALA A 93 6.53 1.29 -8.46
C ALA A 93 6.91 2.48 -7.55
N ILE A 94 7.91 2.33 -6.69
CA ILE A 94 8.41 3.41 -5.82
C ILE A 94 9.05 4.52 -6.66
N GLN A 95 9.92 4.18 -7.60
CA GLN A 95 10.69 5.16 -8.38
C GLN A 95 9.82 5.95 -9.37
N ASN A 96 8.81 5.32 -9.96
CA ASN A 96 7.92 5.98 -10.92
C ASN A 96 6.84 6.84 -10.24
N ASN A 97 6.63 6.69 -8.94
CA ASN A 97 5.64 7.44 -8.16
C ASN A 97 6.32 8.14 -6.97
N PRO A 98 7.08 9.23 -7.22
CA PRO A 98 7.86 9.91 -6.18
C PRO A 98 7.02 10.60 -5.10
N SER A 99 5.69 10.62 -5.26
CA SER A 99 4.74 11.12 -4.25
C SER A 99 4.42 10.10 -3.15
N ILE A 100 4.78 8.82 -3.33
CA ILE A 100 4.57 7.78 -2.33
C ILE A 100 5.37 8.13 -1.06
N GLU A 101 4.67 8.10 0.07
CA GLU A 101 5.22 8.33 1.40
C GLU A 101 5.11 7.05 2.26
N PHE A 102 4.11 6.22 1.99
CA PHE A 102 3.82 5.01 2.75
C PHE A 102 3.86 3.76 1.87
N VAL A 103 4.34 2.64 2.42
CA VAL A 103 4.14 1.31 1.84
C VAL A 103 3.30 0.47 2.80
N HIS A 104 2.09 0.13 2.35
CA HIS A 104 1.21 -0.81 3.00
C HIS A 104 1.52 -2.23 2.49
N ILE A 105 1.97 -3.10 3.39
CA ILE A 105 2.24 -4.51 3.13
C ILE A 105 1.16 -5.37 3.80
N SER A 106 0.47 -6.19 3.01
CA SER A 106 -0.42 -7.24 3.51
C SER A 106 0.10 -8.60 3.02
N LEU A 107 0.99 -9.23 3.80
CA LEU A 107 1.68 -10.46 3.40
C LEU A 107 1.96 -11.37 4.61
N GLY A 108 2.22 -12.66 4.39
CA GLY A 108 2.57 -13.61 5.45
C GLY A 108 1.48 -14.62 5.84
N GLY A 109 0.22 -14.41 5.42
CA GLY A 109 -0.87 -15.35 5.75
C GLY A 109 -0.72 -16.68 5.01
N ASN A 110 -0.42 -16.61 3.70
CA ASN A 110 -0.24 -17.81 2.88
C ASN A 110 0.99 -18.62 3.27
N ASP A 111 2.05 -17.98 3.79
CA ASP A 111 3.22 -18.65 4.35
C ASP A 111 2.86 -19.61 5.49
N MET A 112 1.72 -19.37 6.17
CA MET A 112 1.22 -20.25 7.23
C MET A 112 0.15 -21.21 6.70
N LEU A 113 -0.82 -20.71 5.93
CA LEU A 113 -1.96 -21.50 5.46
C LEU A 113 -1.58 -22.65 4.51
N GLY A 114 -0.47 -22.52 3.77
CA GLY A 114 0.00 -23.55 2.85
C GLY A 114 0.71 -24.73 3.54
N ASP A 115 1.46 -24.44 4.61
CA ASP A 115 2.43 -25.37 5.17
C ASP A 115 2.13 -25.79 6.62
N TRP A 116 1.46 -24.95 7.42
CA TRP A 116 1.19 -25.27 8.82
C TRP A 116 0.19 -26.42 8.95
N ASN A 117 0.43 -27.30 9.93
CA ASN A 117 -0.50 -28.36 10.28
C ASN A 117 -0.53 -28.59 11.79
N VAL A 118 -1.67 -29.04 12.32
CA VAL A 118 -1.88 -29.34 13.75
C VAL A 118 -0.91 -30.40 14.31
N SER A 119 -0.33 -31.23 13.44
CA SER A 119 0.68 -32.23 13.85
C SER A 119 2.10 -31.66 13.95
N MET A 120 2.33 -30.42 13.55
CA MET A 120 3.64 -29.78 13.68
C MET A 120 4.00 -29.65 15.16
N THR A 121 5.24 -29.95 15.47
CA THR A 121 5.82 -29.59 16.77
C THR A 121 5.90 -28.08 16.90
N SER A 122 5.97 -27.58 18.14
CA SER A 122 6.19 -26.14 18.38
C SER A 122 7.43 -25.64 17.66
N GLN A 123 8.51 -26.43 17.63
CA GLN A 123 9.73 -26.07 16.91
C GLN A 123 9.51 -25.90 15.40
N GLN A 124 8.75 -26.79 14.76
CA GLN A 124 8.45 -26.66 13.32
C GLN A 124 7.60 -25.41 13.04
N THR A 125 6.62 -25.13 13.91
CA THR A 125 5.80 -23.92 13.83
C THR A 125 6.67 -22.66 14.00
N ASP A 126 7.54 -22.64 15.00
CA ASP A 126 8.45 -21.52 15.28
C ASP A 126 9.42 -21.28 14.12
N SER A 127 9.96 -22.35 13.52
CA SER A 127 10.83 -22.24 12.34
C SER A 127 10.11 -21.62 11.15
N MET A 128 8.90 -22.07 10.84
CA MET A 128 8.12 -21.53 9.72
C MET A 128 7.73 -20.07 9.95
N LEU A 129 7.30 -19.71 11.17
CA LEU A 129 7.04 -18.31 11.54
C LEU A 129 8.30 -17.44 11.41
N THR A 130 9.44 -17.96 11.87
CA THR A 130 10.73 -17.27 11.77
C THR A 130 11.12 -17.03 10.31
N ASP A 131 10.96 -18.03 9.45
CA ASP A 131 11.29 -17.90 8.03
C ASP A 131 10.43 -16.83 7.34
N ALA A 132 9.11 -16.82 7.59
CA ALA A 132 8.22 -15.79 7.07
C ALA A 132 8.60 -14.38 7.58
N LEU A 133 8.93 -14.24 8.87
CA LEU A 133 9.37 -12.97 9.46
C LEU A 133 10.69 -12.48 8.85
N LEU A 134 11.67 -13.36 8.65
CA LEU A 134 12.96 -12.99 8.05
C LEU A 134 12.80 -12.58 6.58
N ARG A 135 11.90 -13.22 5.84
CA ARG A 135 11.57 -12.82 4.47
C ARG A 135 10.86 -11.47 4.45
N LEU A 136 9.92 -11.23 5.37
CA LEU A 136 9.25 -9.93 5.51
C LEU A 136 10.23 -8.81 5.89
N ASP A 137 11.15 -9.04 6.83
CA ASP A 137 12.23 -8.09 7.14
C ASP A 137 13.07 -7.79 5.88
N SER A 138 13.47 -8.83 5.15
CA SER A 138 14.22 -8.66 3.89
C SER A 138 13.46 -7.81 2.86
N ILE A 139 12.12 -7.92 2.83
CA ILE A 139 11.26 -7.07 1.99
C ILE A 139 11.34 -5.62 2.42
N VAL A 140 11.12 -5.36 3.72
CA VAL A 140 11.21 -4.01 4.30
C VAL A 140 12.58 -3.39 4.04
N GLN A 141 13.66 -4.16 4.21
CA GLN A 141 15.02 -3.68 3.99
C GLN A 141 15.24 -3.22 2.55
N TYR A 142 14.82 -3.97 1.52
CA TYR A 142 15.05 -3.52 0.14
C TYR A 142 14.17 -2.33 -0.25
N ILE A 143 12.97 -2.21 0.32
CA ILE A 143 12.09 -1.06 0.12
C ILE A 143 12.75 0.19 0.69
N LEU A 144 13.25 0.13 1.92
CA LEU A 144 13.93 1.26 2.56
C LEU A 144 15.31 1.55 1.95
N GLN A 145 15.99 0.56 1.37
CA GLN A 145 17.17 0.79 0.54
C GLN A 145 16.83 1.57 -0.75
N THR A 146 15.63 1.36 -1.30
CA THR A 146 15.16 2.07 -2.50
C THR A 146 14.80 3.52 -2.16
N ASN A 147 14.11 3.74 -1.05
CA ASN A 147 13.84 5.07 -0.52
C ASN A 147 13.78 5.03 1.02
N PRO A 148 14.78 5.58 1.74
CA PRO A 148 14.86 5.50 3.20
C PRO A 148 13.86 6.41 3.92
N ASN A 149 13.14 7.28 3.19
CA ASN A 149 12.12 8.17 3.76
C ASN A 149 10.72 7.57 3.76
N LEU A 150 10.54 6.36 3.20
CA LEU A 150 9.24 5.68 3.20
C LEU A 150 8.88 5.21 4.62
N GLU A 151 7.63 5.37 4.98
CA GLU A 151 7.05 4.76 6.17
C GLU A 151 6.39 3.42 5.82
N ILE A 152 6.71 2.39 6.59
CA ILE A 152 6.20 1.03 6.32
C ILE A 152 5.08 0.70 7.30
N PHE A 153 3.92 0.33 6.75
CA PHE A 153 2.79 -0.20 7.49
C PHE A 153 2.54 -1.65 7.08
N ILE A 154 2.62 -2.58 8.04
CA ILE A 154 2.29 -3.99 7.82
C ILE A 154 0.94 -4.26 8.48
N SER A 155 -0.07 -4.62 7.70
CA SER A 155 -1.38 -5.00 8.25
C SER A 155 -1.40 -6.49 8.60
N ALA A 156 -1.77 -6.78 9.84
CA ALA A 156 -2.18 -8.13 10.21
C ALA A 156 -3.53 -8.48 9.58
N TYR A 157 -3.86 -9.77 9.60
CA TYR A 157 -5.16 -10.26 9.16
C TYR A 157 -6.12 -10.33 10.34
N ASP A 158 -7.38 -9.97 10.10
CA ASP A 158 -8.45 -10.50 10.92
C ASP A 158 -8.66 -11.96 10.51
N TYR A 159 -8.47 -12.88 11.45
CA TYR A 159 -8.72 -14.29 11.20
C TYR A 159 -10.23 -14.48 10.97
N PRO A 160 -10.66 -15.10 9.85
CA PRO A 160 -12.06 -15.47 9.69
C PRO A 160 -12.51 -16.31 10.88
N ASN A 161 -13.75 -16.12 11.32
CA ASN A 161 -14.35 -17.02 12.30
C ASN A 161 -14.53 -18.41 11.68
N PHE A 162 -13.51 -19.26 11.83
CA PHE A 162 -13.54 -20.62 11.29
C PHE A 162 -14.40 -21.58 12.11
N GLY A 163 -14.99 -21.14 13.23
CA GLY A 163 -15.90 -21.97 14.01
C GLY A 163 -17.08 -22.49 13.17
N GLU A 164 -17.62 -21.66 12.27
CA GLU A 164 -18.71 -22.07 11.38
C GLU A 164 -18.24 -23.09 10.32
N THR A 165 -17.09 -22.83 9.69
CA THR A 165 -16.45 -23.77 8.74
C THR A 165 -16.08 -25.10 9.38
N ALA A 166 -15.66 -25.10 10.64
CA ALA A 166 -15.20 -26.27 11.39
C ALA A 166 -16.34 -27.14 11.93
N THR A 167 -17.52 -26.56 12.14
CA THR A 167 -18.63 -27.22 12.86
C THR A 167 -19.85 -27.46 11.99
N ASN A 168 -19.90 -26.93 10.77
CA ASN A 168 -20.98 -27.14 9.81
C ASN A 168 -20.54 -28.08 8.67
N PRO A 169 -20.93 -29.37 8.69
CA PRO A 169 -20.60 -30.34 7.64
C PRO A 169 -21.12 -30.00 6.24
N LEU A 170 -22.02 -29.02 6.14
CA LEU A 170 -22.56 -28.53 4.87
C LEU A 170 -21.78 -27.32 4.33
N HIS A 171 -20.79 -26.83 5.07
CA HIS A 171 -19.96 -25.72 4.64
C HIS A 171 -19.04 -26.18 3.49
N PRO A 172 -18.91 -25.41 2.39
CA PRO A 172 -18.14 -25.83 1.21
C PRO A 172 -16.65 -26.12 1.47
N PHE A 173 -16.13 -25.66 2.60
CA PHE A 173 -14.74 -25.83 3.03
C PHE A 173 -14.58 -26.72 4.27
N TYR A 174 -15.63 -27.47 4.66
CA TYR A 174 -15.60 -28.33 5.84
C TYR A 174 -14.57 -29.46 5.72
N ASP A 175 -14.49 -30.11 4.55
CA ASP A 175 -13.58 -31.24 4.35
C ASP A 175 -12.10 -30.81 4.27
N THR A 176 -11.83 -29.59 3.81
CA THR A 176 -10.49 -28.99 3.86
C THR A 176 -10.09 -28.60 5.28
N TRP A 177 -11.07 -28.40 6.18
CA TRP A 177 -10.82 -27.93 7.54
C TRP A 177 -10.25 -29.02 8.47
N GLN A 178 -10.62 -30.29 8.31
CA GLN A 178 -10.10 -31.35 9.20
C GLN A 178 -8.57 -31.51 9.14
N SER A 179 -7.95 -31.03 8.07
CA SER A 179 -6.51 -31.00 7.87
C SER A 179 -5.86 -29.62 7.99
N MET A 180 -6.66 -28.55 8.06
CA MET A 180 -6.19 -27.21 8.40
C MET A 180 -6.28 -27.01 9.91
N GLY A 181 -5.68 -25.97 10.46
CA GLY A 181 -6.11 -25.49 11.77
C GLY A 181 -5.88 -24.01 11.97
#